data_AF-A0A6M6E6S0-F1
#
_entry.id   AF-A0A6M6E6S0-F1
#
_cell.length_a   1.000
_cell.length_b   1.000
_cell.length_c   1.000
_cell.angle_alpha   90.00
_cell.angle_beta   90.00
_cell.angle_gamma   90.00
#
_symmetry.space_group_name_H-M   'P 1'
#
loop_
_entity.id
_entity.type
_entity.pdbx_description
1 polymer ?
#
loop_
_entity_poly.entity_id
_entity_poly.type
_entity_poly.pdbx_seq_one_letter_code
_entity_poly.pdbx_strand_id
1 'polypeptide(L)' 'MKLREGDQYKSKETGKIFTIRKDYNGVSWFLYCKDKNGITKSHTFSALTMIDKLNEHYIKQKKQSK' A
#
# COMPACT_ATOMS: atom_id res chain seq x y z
N MET A 1 12.07 -6.57 3.05
CA MET A 1 10.88 -6.00 3.74
C MET A 1 9.81 -7.08 3.88
N LYS A 2 9.06 -7.13 4.99
CA LYS A 2 7.89 -8.03 5.12
C LYS A 2 6.60 -7.21 5.00
N LEU A 3 5.68 -7.64 4.14
CA LEU A 3 4.35 -7.03 4.01
C LEU A 3 3.50 -7.38 5.23
N ARG A 4 2.76 -6.40 5.75
CA ARG A 4 1.77 -6.60 6.81
C ARG A 4 0.50 -5.86 6.41
N GLU A 5 -0.62 -6.54 6.55
CA GLU A 5 -1.91 -5.95 6.24
C GLU A 5 -2.19 -4.75 7.16
N GLY A 6 -2.70 -3.67 6.57
CA GLY A 6 -2.94 -2.42 7.30
C GLY A 6 -1.73 -1.50 7.42
N ASP A 7 -0.54 -1.89 6.94
CA ASP A 7 0.59 -0.96 6.84
C ASP A 7 0.26 0.18 5.87
N GLN A 8 0.73 1.39 6.21
CA GLN A 8 0.51 2.59 5.41
C GLN A 8 1.78 3.02 4.69
N TYR A 9 1.62 3.48 3.46
CA TYR A 9 2.69 3.84 2.54
C TYR A 9 2.33 5.15 1.85
N LYS A 10 3.24 6.13 1.91
CA LYS A 10 3.08 7.41 1.22
C LYS A 10 3.68 7.31 -0.19
N SER A 11 2.92 7.63 -1.22
CA SER A 11 3.41 7.73 -2.59
C SER A 11 4.41 8.89 -2.70
N LYS A 12 5.59 8.62 -3.26
CA LYS A 12 6.63 9.65 -3.51
C LYS A 12 6.17 10.67 -4.55
N GLU A 13 5.38 10.23 -5.53
CA GLU A 13 4.90 11.05 -6.65
C GLU A 13 3.73 11.95 -6.24
N THR A 14 2.69 11.38 -5.62
CA THR A 14 1.44 12.12 -5.35
C THR A 14 1.32 12.61 -3.91
N GLY A 15 2.20 12.15 -3.01
CA GLY A 15 2.11 12.43 -1.58
C GLY A 15 0.93 11.77 -0.85
N LYS A 16 0.05 11.04 -1.56
CA LYS A 16 -1.10 10.34 -0.97
C LYS A 16 -0.67 9.15 -0.11
N ILE A 17 -1.43 8.88 0.95
CA ILE A 17 -1.21 7.73 1.83
C ILE A 17 -2.13 6.59 1.42
N PHE A 18 -1.53 5.45 1.14
CA PHE A 18 -2.21 4.21 0.79
C PHE A 18 -2.02 3.18 1.91
N THR A 19 -3.07 2.41 2.17
CA THR A 19 -3.03 1.25 3.06
C THR A 19 -2.87 0.00 2.22
N ILE A 20 -1.93 -0.87 2.59
CA ILE A 20 -1.75 -2.17 1.94
C ILE A 20 -2.77 -3.17 2.48
N ARG A 21 -3.36 -3.95 1.58
CA ARG A 21 -4.30 -5.03 1.90
C ARG A 21 -4.00 -6.28 1.07
N LYS A 22 -4.44 -7.43 1.57
CA LYS A 22 -4.45 -8.66 0.79
C LYS A 22 -5.66 -8.70 -0.13
N ASP A 23 -5.51 -9.33 -1.29
CA ASP A 23 -6.63 -9.68 -2.13
C ASP A 23 -7.50 -10.76 -1.48
N TYR A 24 -8.67 -11.03 -2.08
CA TYR A 24 -9.63 -12.01 -1.56
C TYR A 24 -9.03 -13.42 -1.42
N ASN A 25 -8.06 -13.76 -2.29
CA ASN A 25 -7.40 -15.07 -2.28
C ASN A 25 -6.25 -15.15 -1.26
N GLY A 26 -5.87 -14.04 -0.62
CA GLY A 26 -4.85 -13.97 0.43
C GLY A 26 -3.41 -14.13 -0.05
N VAL A 27 -3.20 -14.29 -1.37
CA VAL A 27 -1.88 -14.52 -2.00
C VAL A 27 -1.29 -13.21 -2.54
N SER A 28 -2.15 -12.31 -3.02
CA SER A 28 -1.73 -11.07 -3.66
C SER A 28 -2.04 -9.86 -2.79
N TRP A 29 -1.42 -8.73 -3.13
CA TRP A 29 -1.48 -7.50 -2.37
C TRP A 29 -1.85 -6.33 -3.26
N PHE A 30 -2.56 -5.36 -2.70
CA PHE A 30 -2.86 -4.10 -3.37
C PHE A 30 -2.80 -2.93 -2.39
N LEU A 31 -2.66 -1.73 -2.94
CA LEU A 31 -2.71 -0.47 -2.21
C LEU A 31 -4.08 0.17 -2.38
N TYR A 32 -4.61 0.70 -1.28
CA TYR A 32 -5.92 1.32 -1.22
C TYR A 32 -5.82 2.68 -0.52
N CYS A 33 -6.39 3.71 -1.14
CA CYS A 33 -6.55 5.03 -0.54
C CYS A 33 -8.01 5.44 -0.68
N LYS A 34 -8.59 5.96 0.41
CA LYS A 34 -9.90 6.60 0.38
C LYS A 34 -9.71 8.06 0.75
N ASP A 35 -10.11 8.94 -0.14
CA ASP A 35 -10.10 10.38 0.06
C ASP A 35 -11.51 10.95 -0.21
N LYS A 36 -11.65 12.27 -0.11
CA LYS A 36 -12.92 12.98 -0.35
C LYS A 36 -13.45 12.83 -1.79
N ASN A 37 -12.59 12.47 -2.74
CA ASN A 37 -12.93 12.31 -4.15
C ASN A 37 -13.26 10.85 -4.50
N GLY A 38 -13.14 9.92 -3.54
CA GLY A 38 -13.54 8.53 -3.71
C GLY A 38 -12.47 7.53 -3.28
N ILE A 39 -12.50 6.37 -3.93
CA ILE A 39 -11.61 5.25 -3.64
C ILE A 39 -10.63 5.08 -4.79
N THR A 40 -9.34 5.14 -4.49
CA THR A 40 -8.27 4.77 -5.41
C THR A 40 -7.69 3.43 -4.99
N LYS A 41 -7.55 2.50 -5.95
CA LYS A 41 -6.88 1.22 -5.75
C LYS A 41 -5.77 1.06 -6.77
N SER A 42 -4.63 0.53 -6.35
CA SER A 42 -3.59 0.09 -7.27
C SER A 42 -3.99 -1.21 -7.95
N HIS A 43 -3.21 -1.59 -8.96
CA HIS A 43 -3.18 -2.98 -9.41
C HIS A 43 -2.78 -3.92 -8.27
N THR A 44 -3.26 -5.15 -8.40
CA THR A 44 -2.92 -6.26 -7.50
C THR A 44 -1.63 -6.91 -7.98
N PHE A 45 -0.71 -7.15 -7.05
CA PHE A 45 0.59 -7.73 -7.33
C PHE A 45 0.91 -8.88 -6.39
N SER A 46 1.80 -9.79 -6.81
CA SER A 46 2.39 -10.78 -5.92
C SER A 46 3.14 -10.10 -4.76
N ALA A 47 3.41 -10.83 -3.67
CA ALA A 47 4.11 -10.26 -2.53
C ALA A 47 5.50 -9.69 -2.88
N LEU A 48 6.28 -10.37 -3.73
CA LEU A 48 7.60 -9.91 -4.15
C LEU A 48 7.50 -8.65 -5.00
N THR A 49 6.68 -8.68 -6.05
CA THR A 49 6.46 -7.51 -6.93
C THR A 49 5.92 -6.31 -6.16
N MET A 50 5.05 -6.52 -5.18
CA MET A 50 4.55 -5.45 -4.32
C MET A 50 5.66 -4.84 -3.47
N ILE A 51 6.56 -5.66 -2.90
CA ILE A 51 7.73 -5.16 -2.16
C ILE A 51 8.60 -4.28 -3.06
N ASP A 52 8.87 -4.71 -4.29
CA ASP A 52 9.69 -3.94 -5.24
C ASP A 52 9.03 -2.60 -5.54
N LYS A 53 7.73 -2.59 -5.84
CA LYS A 53 6.99 -1.35 -6.11
C LYS A 53 6.94 -0.41 -4.91
N LEU A 54 6.82 -0.95 -3.70
CA LEU A 54 6.86 -0.15 -2.48
C LEU A 54 8.22 0.49 -2.24
N ASN A 55 9.32 -0.24 -2.47
CA ASN A 55 10.67 0.30 -2.35
C ASN A 55 10.93 1.41 -3.38
N GLU A 56 10.47 1.18 -4.62
CA GLU A 56 10.66 2.09 -5.75
C GLU A 56 9.86 3.40 -5.58
N HIS A 57 8.55 3.31 -5.32
CA HIS A 57 7.65 4.46 -5.45
C HIS A 57 7.04 4.95 -4.13
N TYR A 58 7.27 4.27 -3.00
CA TYR A 58 6.59 4.59 -1.74
C TYR A 58 7.55 4.70 -0.55
N ILE A 59 7.05 5.31 0.53
CA ILE A 59 7.75 5.42 1.81
C ILE A 59 6.83 4.88 2.91
N LYS A 60 7.28 3.82 3.60
CA LYS A 60 6.53 3.23 4.71
C LYS A 60 6.32 4.25 5.82
N GLN A 61 5.08 4.43 6.23
CA GLN A 61 4.72 5.29 7.35
C GLN A 61 4.80 4.47 8.65
N LYS A 62 5.45 5.04 9.68
CA LYS A 62 5.33 4.48 11.03
C LYS A 62 3.93 4.81 11.53
N LYS A 63 3.18 3.81 12.01
CA LYS A 63 1.96 4.09 12.80
C LYS A 63 2.39 5.00 13.96
N GLN A 64 1.88 6.23 14.00
CA GLN A 64 1.90 7.00 15.23
C GLN A 64 0.94 6.27 16.17
N SER A 65 1.48 5.48 17.10
CA SER A 65 0.75 5.13 18.31
C SER A 65 0.46 6.43 19.03
N LYS A 66 -0.80 6.88 19.00
CA LYS A 66 -1.32 7.83 19.96
C LYS A 66 -1.66 7.08 21.24
#